data_AF-A0AAV2B826-F1
#
_entry.id   AF-A0AAV2B826-F1
#
_cell.length_a   1.000
_cell.length_b   1.000
_cell.length_c   1.000
_cell.angle_alpha   90.00
_cell.angle_beta   90.00
_cell.angle_gamma   90.00
#
_symmetry.space_group_name_H-M   'P 1'
#
loop_
_entity.id
_entity.type
_entity.pdbx_description
1 polymer ?
#
loop_
_entity_poly.entity_id
_entity_poly.type
_entity_poly.pdbx_seq_one_letter_code
_entity_poly.pdbx_strand_id
1 'polypeptide(L)'
;MEAGELDVEDIREEVDTFAIAGHETVSTTISWALYLIGLYSDVQMKIHDELDKVFGDDTARPVSEKDLNDLQYLDCVLKVKDSP
;
A
#
# COMPACT_ATOMS: atom_id res chain seq x y z
N MET A 1 14.11 -34.34 17.66
CA MET A 1 13.89 -33.12 16.87
C MET A 1 13.28 -32.14 17.86
N GLU A 2 14.13 -31.41 18.57
CA GLU A 2 13.65 -30.37 19.47
C GLU A 2 13.13 -29.24 18.58
N ALA A 3 11.84 -28.92 18.73
CA ALA A 3 11.35 -27.62 18.34
C ALA A 3 12.01 -26.64 19.32
N GLY A 4 13.14 -26.05 18.92
CA GLY A 4 13.78 -25.00 19.72
C GLY A 4 12.76 -23.89 19.93
N GLU A 5 12.45 -23.57 21.18
CA GLU A 5 11.68 -22.38 21.51
C GLU A 5 12.44 -21.18 20.92
N LEU A 6 11.78 -20.42 20.04
CA LEU A 6 12.31 -19.16 19.53
C LEU A 6 12.51 -18.22 20.71
N ASP A 7 13.74 -17.76 20.95
CA ASP A 7 13.99 -16.78 22.01
C ASP A 7 13.37 -15.43 21.61
N VAL A 8 13.09 -14.58 22.60
CA VAL A 8 12.56 -13.23 22.36
C VAL A 8 13.51 -12.42 21.48
N GLU A 9 14.83 -12.68 21.55
CA GLU A 9 15.82 -12.07 20.65
C GLU A 9 15.64 -12.54 19.20
N ASP A 10 15.47 -13.85 18.96
CA ASP A 10 15.22 -14.38 17.60
C ASP A 10 13.94 -13.79 16.99
N ILE A 11 12.87 -13.64 17.79
CA ILE A 11 11.61 -13.04 17.34
C ILE A 11 11.81 -11.55 16.96
N ARG A 12 12.64 -10.83 17.71
CA ARG A 12 12.93 -9.41 17.42
C ARG A 12 13.75 -9.24 16.15
N GLU A 13 14.78 -10.06 15.96
CA GLU A 13 15.59 -10.02 14.73
C GLU A 13 14.76 -10.32 13.49
N GLU A 14 13.83 -11.27 13.57
CA GLU A 14 12.92 -11.59 12.48
C GLU A 14 11.95 -10.43 12.19
N VAL A 15 11.41 -9.78 13.23
CA VAL A 15 10.55 -8.59 13.09
C VAL A 15 11.30 -7.43 12.43
N ASP A 16 12.54 -7.17 12.84
CA ASP A 16 13.38 -6.12 12.25
C ASP A 16 13.69 -6.44 10.78
N THR A 17 13.98 -7.70 10.47
CA THR A 17 14.20 -8.17 9.10
C THR A 17 12.96 -7.93 8.22
N PHE A 18 11.77 -8.31 8.68
CA PHE A 18 10.53 -8.04 7.96
C PHE A 18 10.25 -6.55 7.80
N ALA A 19 10.52 -5.75 8.83
CA ALA A 19 10.29 -4.30 8.79
C ALA A 19 11.19 -3.62 7.75
N ILE A 20 12.48 -3.97 7.71
CA ILE A 20 13.44 -3.38 6.78
C ILE A 20 13.15 -3.85 5.34
N ALA A 21 13.01 -5.16 5.14
CA ALA A 21 12.71 -5.71 3.82
C ALA A 21 11.36 -5.21 3.27
N GLY A 22 10.36 -5.10 4.15
CA GLY A 22 9.07 -4.51 3.83
C GLY A 22 9.17 -3.02 3.51
N HIS A 23 9.96 -2.26 4.26
CA HIS A 23 10.12 -0.83 4.04
C HIS A 23 10.76 -0.51 2.68
N GLU A 24 11.84 -1.20 2.30
CA GLU A 24 12.52 -0.95 1.02
C GLU A 24 11.62 -1.31 -0.18
N THR A 25 10.92 -2.44 -0.10
CA THR A 25 10.02 -2.89 -1.16
C THR A 25 8.78 -2.01 -1.29
N VAL A 26 8.13 -1.65 -0.17
CA VAL A 26 6.96 -0.76 -0.17
C VAL A 26 7.34 0.65 -0.63
N SER A 27 8.46 1.21 -0.16
CA SER A 27 8.93 2.53 -0.59
C SER A 27 9.20 2.57 -2.10
N THR A 28 9.80 1.51 -2.64
CA THR A 28 10.08 1.41 -4.08
C THR A 28 8.78 1.32 -4.88
N THR A 29 7.84 0.46 -4.47
CA THR A 29 6.52 0.32 -5.10
C THR A 29 5.74 1.64 -5.12
N ILE A 30 5.66 2.33 -3.98
CA ILE A 30 4.96 3.62 -3.89
C ILE A 30 5.63 4.66 -4.78
N SER A 31 6.97 4.71 -4.81
CA SER A 31 7.71 5.65 -5.66
C SER A 31 7.40 5.44 -7.15
N TRP A 32 7.40 4.18 -7.61
CA TRP A 32 7.03 3.84 -8.99
C TRP A 32 5.57 4.13 -9.30
N ALA A 33 4.65 3.81 -8.38
CA ALA A 33 3.24 4.09 -8.55
C ALA A 33 3.00 5.60 -8.71
N LEU A 34 3.57 6.43 -7.83
CA LEU A 34 3.46 7.89 -7.91
C LEU A 34 4.08 8.45 -9.20
N TYR A 35 5.24 7.91 -9.61
CA TYR A 35 5.87 8.29 -10.87
C TYR A 35 4.97 7.99 -12.07
N LEU A 36 4.40 6.79 -12.16
CA LEU A 36 3.49 6.41 -13.24
C LEU A 36 2.20 7.24 -13.21
N ILE A 37 1.58 7.42 -12.04
CA ILE A 37 0.38 8.26 -11.90
C ILE A 37 0.65 9.69 -12.39
N GLY A 38 1.82 10.25 -12.07
CA GLY A 38 2.21 11.59 -12.52
C GLY A 38 2.45 11.69 -14.04
N LEU A 39 2.81 10.59 -14.71
CA LEU A 39 2.98 10.55 -16.17
C LEU A 39 1.64 10.39 -16.92
N TYR A 40 0.66 9.72 -16.32
CA TYR A 40 -0.62 9.38 -16.96
C TYR A 40 -1.77 10.22 -16.37
N SER A 41 -1.97 11.42 -16.93
CA SER A 41 -3.01 12.35 -16.48
C SER A 41 -4.44 11.77 -16.49
N ASP A 42 -4.73 10.82 -17.38
CA ASP A 42 -6.02 10.13 -17.45
C ASP A 42 -6.21 9.15 -16.28
N VAL A 43 -5.14 8.48 -15.86
CA VAL A 43 -5.13 7.62 -14.66
C VAL A 43 -5.27 8.47 -13.41
N GLN A 44 -4.50 9.56 -13.31
CA GLN A 44 -4.60 10.51 -12.21
C GLN A 44 -6.03 11.07 -12.06
N MET A 45 -6.66 11.46 -13.16
CA MET A 45 -8.03 11.99 -13.15
C MET A 45 -9.06 10.96 -12.66
N LYS A 46 -8.91 9.69 -13.06
CA LYS A 46 -9.78 8.60 -12.58
C LYS A 46 -9.61 8.33 -11.09
N ILE A 47 -8.37 8.39 -10.58
CA ILE A 47 -8.09 8.27 -9.15
C ILE A 47 -8.74 9.42 -8.39
N HIS A 48 -8.60 10.66 -8.86
CA HIS A 48 -9.24 11.81 -8.22
C HIS A 48 -10.77 11.69 -8.21
N ASP A 49 -11.39 11.33 -9.33
CA ASP A 49 -12.84 11.12 -9.42
C ASP A 49 -13.32 10.01 -8.48
N GLU A 50 -12.54 8.94 -8.29
CA GLU A 50 -12.83 7.90 -7.30
C GLU A 50 -12.72 8.44 -5.87
N LEU A 51 -11.65 9.18 -5.54
CA LEU A 51 -11.48 9.79 -4.22
C LEU A 51 -12.61 10.77 -3.91
N ASP A 52 -13.01 11.61 -4.86
CA ASP A 52 -14.10 12.56 -4.70
C ASP A 52 -15.44 11.83 -4.46
N LYS A 53 -15.66 10.67 -5.07
CA LYS A 53 -16.87 9.85 -4.84
C LYS A 53 -16.89 9.20 -3.46
N VAL A 54 -15.74 8.75 -2.96
CA VAL A 54 -15.64 8.04 -1.67
C VAL A 54 -15.63 9.01 -0.49
N PHE A 55 -14.87 10.11 -0.60
CA PHE A 55 -14.69 11.07 0.49
C PHE A 55 -15.63 12.28 0.40
N GLY A 56 -16.11 12.63 -0.80
CA GLY A 56 -16.97 13.79 -1.01
C GLY A 56 -16.35 15.06 -0.45
N ASP A 57 -17.16 15.84 0.26
CA ASP A 57 -16.72 17.08 0.91
C ASP A 57 -16.03 16.85 2.28
N ASP A 58 -16.12 15.64 2.83
CA ASP A 58 -15.54 15.32 4.14
C ASP A 58 -14.12 14.76 4.00
N THR A 59 -13.19 15.66 3.76
CA THR A 59 -11.74 15.36 3.62
C THR A 59 -11.00 15.34 4.96
N ALA A 60 -11.66 15.73 6.06
CA ALA A 60 -11.02 15.86 7.38
C ALA A 60 -11.28 14.65 8.28
N ARG A 61 -12.29 13.82 7.98
CA ARG A 61 -12.55 12.60 8.73
C ARG A 61 -11.43 11.56 8.52
N PRO A 62 -11.16 10.69 9.52
CA PRO A 62 -10.29 9.55 9.34
C PRO A 62 -10.80 8.60 8.24
N VAL A 63 -9.85 7.98 7.54
CA VAL A 63 -10.13 6.89 6.59
C VAL A 63 -10.61 5.67 7.36
N SER A 64 -11.72 5.09 6.93
CA SER A 64 -12.30 3.87 7.48
C SER A 64 -12.03 2.67 6.57
N GLU A 65 -12.20 1.46 7.11
CA GLU A 65 -12.08 0.21 6.33
C GLU A 65 -13.07 0.16 5.16
N LYS A 66 -14.26 0.77 5.30
CA LYS A 66 -15.24 0.83 4.22
C LYS A 66 -14.71 1.66 3.05
N ASP A 67 -14.06 2.79 3.34
CA ASP A 67 -13.50 3.65 2.30
C ASP A 67 -12.44 2.89 1.49
N LEU A 68 -11.57 2.14 2.18
CA LEU A 68 -10.56 1.30 1.51
C LEU A 68 -11.18 0.27 0.55
N ASN A 69 -12.33 -0.32 0.92
CA ASN A 69 -13.04 -1.25 0.05
C ASN A 69 -13.69 -0.58 -1.17
N ASP A 70 -14.04 0.70 -1.04
CA ASP A 70 -14.67 1.49 -2.10
C ASP A 70 -13.63 2.11 -3.07
N LEU A 71 -12.33 2.10 -2.74
CA LEU A 71 -11.20 2.58 -3.57
C LEU A 71 -10.64 1.52 -4.54
N GLN A 72 -11.52 0.97 -5.38
CA GLN A 72 -11.22 -0.19 -6.23
C GLN A 72 -10.23 0.13 -7.36
N TYR A 73 -10.34 1.32 -7.96
CA TYR A 73 -9.47 1.76 -9.04
C TYR A 73 -8.06 2.06 -8.52
N LEU A 74 -7.96 2.76 -7.39
CA LEU A 74 -6.69 2.98 -6.71
C LEU A 74 -6.01 1.66 -6.34
N ASP A 75 -6.76 0.68 -5.82
CA ASP A 75 -6.25 -0.67 -5.55
C ASP A 75 -5.73 -1.35 -6.83
N CYS A 76 -6.40 -1.19 -7.99
CA CYS A 76 -5.91 -1.71 -9.26
C CYS A 76 -4.63 -1.02 -9.74
N VAL A 77 -4.45 0.27 -9.47
CA VAL A 77 -3.25 1.03 -9.84
C VAL A 77 -2.07 0.67 -8.95
N LEU A 78 -2.31 0.42 -7.66
CA LEU A 78 -1.28 0.05 -6.69
C LEU A 78 -0.91 -1.43 -6.73
N LYS A 79 -1.81 -2.29 -7.21
CA LYS A 79 -1.50 -3.70 -7.44
C LYS A 79 -0.33 -3.80 -8.42
N VAL A 80 0.83 -4.15 -7.88
CA VAL A 80 1.96 -4.62 -8.66
C VAL A 80 1.45 -5.83 -9.42
N LYS A 81 1.20 -5.65 -10.72
CA LYS A 81 1.07 -6.77 -11.61
C LYS A 81 2.46 -7.36 -11.63
N ASP A 82 2.65 -8.54 -11.02
CA ASP A 82 3.80 -9.39 -11.30
C ASP A 82 3.90 -9.47 -12.83
N SER A 83 4.80 -8.66 -13.39
CA SER A 83 5.11 -8.74 -14.80
C SER A 83 5.87 -10.06 -14.96
N PRO A 84 5.45 -10.93 -15.89
CA PRO A 84 6.18 -12.17 -16.16
C PRO A 84 7.62 -11.88 -16.57
#